data_AF-A0A645I7M6-F1
#
_entry.id   AF-A0A645I7M6-F1
#
_cell.length_a   1.000
_cell.length_b   1.000
_cell.length_c   1.000
_cell.angle_alpha   90.00
_cell.angle_beta   90.00
_cell.angle_gamma   90.00
#
_symmetry.space_group_name_H-M   'P 1'
#
loop_
_entity.id
_entity.type
_entity.pdbx_description
1 polymer ?
#
loop_
_entity_poly.entity_id
_entity_poly.type
_entity_poly.pdbx_seq_one_letter_code
_entity_poly.pdbx_strand_id
1 'polypeptide(L)'
;MSWFLIILGFMFRGPFLQIGILLFSASVLFQLVTLPVEFNASNRAIVQMTNLGIVDGKESGQSRKVLTAAALTYVAAALTSVLQLLRLLAIANRNND
;
A
#
# COMPACT_ATOMS: atom_id res chain seq x y z
N MET A 1 -16.00 4.05 -26.49
CA MET A 1 -15.28 4.31 -25.21
C MET A 1 -16.12 4.99 -24.14
N SER A 2 -16.98 5.96 -24.47
CA SER A 2 -17.90 6.61 -23.52
C SER A 2 -18.88 5.66 -22.80
N TRP A 3 -19.36 4.61 -23.46
CA TRP A 3 -20.23 3.57 -22.87
C TRP A 3 -19.61 2.88 -21.63
N PHE A 4 -18.30 2.57 -21.66
CA PHE A 4 -17.61 1.99 -20.51
C PHE A 4 -17.57 2.94 -19.32
N LEU A 5 -17.39 4.24 -19.54
CA LEU A 5 -17.41 5.26 -18.48
C LEU A 5 -18.80 5.40 -17.86
N ILE A 6 -19.87 5.26 -18.65
CA ILE A 6 -21.25 5.33 -18.20
C ILE A 6 -21.61 4.12 -17.33
N ILE A 7 -21.23 2.89 -17.76
CA ILE A 7 -21.41 1.68 -16.94
C ILE A 7 -20.65 1.80 -15.62
N LEU A 8 -19.40 2.28 -15.68
CA LEU A 8 -18.58 2.49 -14.50
C LEU A 8 -19.25 3.46 -13.53
N GLY A 9 -19.76 4.59 -14.03
CA GLY A 9 -20.51 5.57 -13.23
C GLY A 9 -21.78 4.99 -12.58
N PHE A 10 -22.45 4.05 -13.23
CA PHE A 10 -23.61 3.35 -12.68
C PHE A 10 -23.23 2.35 -11.57
N MET A 11 -22.10 1.66 -11.72
CA MET A 11 -21.53 0.78 -10.68
C MET A 11 -21.11 1.53 -9.42
N PHE A 12 -20.76 2.81 -9.53
CA PHE A 12 -20.41 3.66 -8.38
C PHE A 12 -21.62 4.22 -7.61
N ARG A 13 -22.86 3.82 -7.94
CA ARG A 13 -24.09 4.23 -7.22
C ARG A 13 -24.70 3.10 -6.39
N GLY A 14 -25.28 3.47 -5.25
CA GLY A 14 -26.07 2.57 -4.40
C GLY A 14 -25.24 1.54 -3.61
N PRO A 15 -25.74 0.31 -3.37
CA PRO A 15 -25.12 -0.66 -2.45
C PRO A 15 -23.74 -1.17 -2.90
N PHE A 16 -23.42 -1.06 -4.19
CA PHE A 16 -22.11 -1.45 -4.74
C PHE A 16 -20.96 -0.57 -4.22
N LEU A 17 -21.22 0.70 -3.89
CA LEU A 17 -20.23 1.58 -3.27
C LEU A 17 -19.82 1.05 -1.90
N GLN A 18 -20.77 0.63 -1.08
CA GLN A 18 -20.52 0.11 0.28
C GLN A 18 -19.77 -1.22 0.24
N ILE A 19 -20.14 -2.12 -0.69
CA ILE A 19 -19.41 -3.38 -0.92
C ILE A 19 -17.98 -3.10 -1.37
N GLY A 20 -17.79 -2.15 -2.29
CA GLY A 20 -16.46 -1.72 -2.74
C GLY A 20 -15.60 -1.17 -1.61
N ILE A 21 -16.17 -0.34 -0.73
CA ILE A 21 -15.48 0.21 0.45
C ILE A 21 -15.10 -0.92 1.42
N LEU A 22 -15.97 -1.91 1.63
CA LEU A 22 -15.69 -3.06 2.50
C LEU A 22 -14.53 -3.92 1.96
N LEU A 23 -14.52 -4.21 0.66
CA LEU A 23 -13.45 -4.97 0.04
C LEU A 23 -12.13 -4.18 0.05
N PHE A 24 -12.20 -2.88 -0.24
CA PHE A 24 -11.03 -2.00 -0.22
C PHE A 24 -10.47 -1.84 1.19
N SER A 25 -11.32 -1.72 2.21
CA SER A 25 -10.88 -1.65 3.61
C SER A 25 -10.18 -2.94 4.05
N ALA A 26 -10.66 -4.11 3.63
CA ALA A 26 -9.98 -5.38 3.87
C ALA A 26 -8.58 -5.42 3.21
N SER A 27 -8.45 -4.91 1.99
CA SER A 27 -7.16 -4.81 1.30
C SER A 27 -6.20 -3.86 2.02
N VAL A 28 -6.67 -2.70 2.48
CA VAL A 28 -5.88 -1.74 3.26
C VAL A 28 -5.43 -2.36 4.58
N LEU A 29 -6.32 -3.06 5.28
CA LEU A 29 -6.01 -3.78 6.52
C LEU A 29 -4.92 -4.82 6.30
N PHE A 30 -5.05 -5.63 5.25
CA PHE A 30 -4.03 -6.61 4.88
C PHE A 30 -2.67 -5.93 4.64
N GLN A 31 -2.64 -4.83 3.90
CA GLN A 31 -1.41 -4.10 3.61
C GLN A 31 -0.76 -3.47 4.85
N LEU A 32 -1.55 -3.02 5.81
CA LEU A 32 -1.04 -2.53 7.09
C LEU A 32 -0.45 -3.65 7.95
N VAL A 33 -1.06 -4.84 7.92
CA VAL A 33 -0.59 -6.03 8.66
C VAL A 33 0.67 -6.64 8.03
N THR A 34 0.85 -6.54 6.71
CA THR A 34 2.05 -7.03 6.02
C THR A 34 3.20 -6.03 5.99
N LEU A 35 2.96 -4.75 6.27
CA LEU A 35 4.01 -3.74 6.34
C LEU A 35 5.20 -4.09 7.27
N PRO A 36 4.98 -4.63 8.49
CA PRO A 36 6.05 -5.05 9.38
C PRO A 36 6.97 -6.13 8.80
N VAL A 37 6.43 -7.06 8.00
CA VAL A 37 7.24 -8.13 7.38
C VAL A 37 8.14 -7.56 6.27
N GLU A 38 7.70 -6.54 5.53
CA GLU A 38 8.54 -5.85 4.54
C GLU A 38 9.76 -5.18 5.18
N PHE A 39 9.58 -4.51 6.32
CA PHE A 39 10.71 -3.93 7.06
C PHE A 39 11.68 -4.99 7.61
N ASN A 40 11.14 -6.12 8.08
CA ASN A 40 11.96 -7.24 8.52
C ASN A 40 12.77 -7.83 7.36
N ALA A 41 12.15 -7.97 6.18
CA ALA A 41 12.79 -8.44 4.97
C ALA A 41 13.96 -7.55 4.55
N SER A 42 13.80 -6.22 4.56
CA SER A 42 14.91 -5.29 4.25
C SER A 42 16.08 -5.41 5.22
N ASN A 43 15.83 -5.58 6.53
CA ASN A 43 16.92 -5.78 7.50
C ASN A 43 17.60 -7.15 7.32
N ARG A 44 16.83 -8.20 7.05
CA ARG A 44 17.37 -9.55 6.81
C ARG A 44 18.20 -9.61 5.52
N ALA A 45 17.78 -8.89 4.48
CA ALA A 45 18.48 -8.81 3.21
C ALA A 45 19.88 -8.21 3.38
N ILE A 46 20.04 -7.12 4.15
CA ILE A 46 21.36 -6.55 4.46
C ILE A 46 22.30 -7.59 5.08
N VAL A 47 21.81 -8.33 6.09
CA VAL A 47 22.63 -9.33 6.79
C VAL A 47 23.04 -10.45 5.83
N GLN A 48 22.12 -10.93 4.99
CA GLN A 48 22.44 -11.96 3.99
C GLN A 48 23.41 -11.47 2.92
N MET A 49 23.26 -10.25 2.42
CA MET A 49 24.16 -9.67 1.42
C MET A 49 25.58 -9.51 1.97
N THR A 50 25.74 -9.10 3.23
CA THR A 50 27.05 -9.05 3.89
C THR A 50 27.64 -10.45 4.08
N ASN A 51 26.84 -11.42 4.53
CA ASN A 51 27.30 -12.80 4.75
C ASN A 51 27.71 -13.51 3.45
N LEU A 52 27.07 -13.19 2.33
CA LEU A 52 27.38 -13.73 1.01
C LEU A 52 28.54 -12.99 0.32
N GLY A 53 29.11 -11.95 0.95
CA GLY A 53 30.18 -11.14 0.35
C GLY A 53 29.72 -10.28 -0.84
N ILE A 54 28.41 -10.06 -1.00
CA ILE A 54 27.84 -9.23 -2.08
C ILE A 54 28.09 -7.74 -1.81
N VAL A 55 28.16 -7.36 -0.52
CA VAL A 55 28.38 -5.98 -0.08
C VAL A 55 29.55 -5.97 0.90
N ASP A 56 30.58 -5.19 0.60
CA ASP A 56 31.73 -5.02 1.50
C ASP A 56 31.33 -4.21 2.75
N GLY A 57 32.04 -4.39 3.86
CA GLY A 57 31.72 -3.73 5.14
C GLY A 57 31.62 -2.21 5.03
N LYS A 58 32.34 -1.59 4.09
CA LYS A 58 32.33 -0.16 3.77
C LYS A 58 31.05 0.29 3.05
N GLU A 59 30.45 -0.58 2.24
CA GLU A 59 29.25 -0.31 1.44
C GLU A 59 27.95 -0.69 2.17
N SER A 60 28.06 -1.52 3.22
CA SER A 60 26.93 -2.01 4.03
C SER A 60 25.99 -0.88 4.50
N GLY A 61 26.54 0.25 4.92
CA GLY A 61 25.77 1.42 5.36
C GLY A 61 24.99 2.10 4.22
N GLN A 62 25.56 2.17 3.02
CA GLN A 62 24.91 2.74 1.84
C GLN A 62 23.80 1.81 1.34
N SER A 63 24.07 0.51 1.24
CA SER A 63 23.08 -0.50 0.90
C SER A 63 21.91 -0.51 1.89
N ARG A 64 22.17 -0.30 3.19
CA ARG A 64 21.11 -0.18 4.20
C ARG A 64 20.20 1.00 3.95
N LYS A 65 20.74 2.16 3.58
CA LYS A 65 19.93 3.32 3.23
C LYS A 65 19.03 3.04 2.04
N VAL A 66 19.55 2.41 0.99
CA VAL A 66 18.77 2.08 -0.22
C VAL A 66 17.67 1.07 0.10
N LEU A 67 17.98 -0.03 0.82
CA LEU A 67 17.00 -1.05 1.18
C LEU A 67 15.92 -0.52 2.15
N THR A 68 16.28 0.43 3.01
CA THR A 68 15.30 1.13 3.86
C THR A 68 14.43 2.06 3.03
N ALA A 69 15.01 2.81 2.08
CA ALA A 69 14.24 3.68 1.18
C ALA A 69 13.25 2.89 0.30
N ALA A 70 13.64 1.70 -0.17
CA ALA A 70 12.75 0.80 -0.88
C ALA A 70 11.57 0.36 0.00
N ALA A 71 11.81 -0.03 1.26
CA ALA A 71 10.73 -0.36 2.20
C ALA A 71 9.80 0.84 2.48
N LEU A 72 10.34 2.07 2.54
CA LEU A 72 9.53 3.28 2.70
C LEU A 72 8.56 3.52 1.53
N THR A 73 8.83 2.96 0.34
CA THR A 73 7.90 3.05 -0.79
C THR A 73 6.63 2.22 -0.53
N TYR A 74 6.75 1.06 0.12
CA TYR A 74 5.58 0.30 0.60
C TYR A 74 4.79 1.07 1.66
N VAL A 75 5.48 1.77 2.57
CA VAL A 75 4.83 2.63 3.57
C VAL A 75 4.04 3.75 2.91
N ALA A 76 4.64 4.40 1.91
CA ALA A 76 3.97 5.46 1.16
C ALA A 76 2.71 4.92 0.45
N ALA A 77 2.79 3.75 -0.17
CA ALA A 77 1.65 3.10 -0.82
C ALA A 77 0.53 2.71 0.17
N ALA A 78 0.89 2.26 1.38
CA ALA A 78 -0.08 1.99 2.42
C ALA A 78 -0.76 3.28 2.90
N LEU A 79 0.01 4.35 3.12
CA LEU A 79 -0.52 5.66 3.52
C LEU A 79 -1.48 6.23 2.48
N THR A 80 -1.13 6.18 1.19
CA THR A 80 -2.02 6.65 0.12
C THR A 80 -3.30 5.84 0.06
N SER A 81 -3.23 4.52 0.26
CA SER A 81 -4.39 3.64 0.29
C SER A 81 -5.31 3.96 1.48
N VAL A 82 -4.74 4.26 2.66
CA VAL A 82 -5.51 4.73 3.83
C VAL A 82 -6.19 6.07 3.54
N LEU A 83 -5.49 7.05 2.97
CA LEU A 83 -6.07 8.35 2.59
C LEU A 83 -7.20 8.19 1.57
N GLN A 84 -7.04 7.27 0.62
CA GLN A 84 -8.06 6.97 -0.36
C GLN A 84 -9.29 6.31 0.26
N LEU A 85 -9.12 5.43 1.25
CA LEU A 85 -10.22 4.84 2.00
C LEU A 85 -10.99 5.92 2.77
N LEU A 86 -10.29 6.82 3.46
CA LEU A 86 -10.91 7.97 4.15
C LEU A 86 -11.69 8.86 3.19
N ARG A 87 -11.14 9.13 2.01
CA ARG A 87 -11.83 9.89 0.95
C ARG A 87 -13.11 9.18 0.50
N LEU A 88 -13.06 7.87 0.28
CA LEU A 88 -14.24 7.09 -0.11
C LEU A 88 -15.33 7.09 0.97
N LEU A 89 -14.93 6.97 2.24
CA LEU A 89 -15.84 7.05 3.38
C LEU A 89 -16.52 8.43 3.47
N ALA A 90 -15.76 9.52 3.29
CA ALA A 90 -16.31 10.87 3.27
C ALA A 90 -17.33 11.09 2.15
N ILE A 91 -17.08 10.56 0.95
CA ILE A 91 -18.01 10.60 -0.19
C ILE A 91 -19.27 9.77 0.11
N ALA A 92 -19.10 8.58 0.68
CA ALA A 92 -20.22 7.71 1.02
C ALA A 92 -21.14 8.35 2.07
N ASN A 93 -20.57 9.01 3.09
CA ASN A 93 -21.36 9.68 4.12
C ASN A 93 -22.19 10.83 3.55
N ARG A 94 -21.61 11.65 2.67
CA ARG A 94 -22.31 12.76 2.01
C ARG A 94 -23.44 12.33 1.07
N ASN A 95 -23.44 11.09 0.58
CA ASN A 95 -24.54 10.55 -0.23
C ASN A 95 -25.69 9.98 0.62
N ASN A 96 -25.46 9.77 1.93
CA ASN A 96 -26.47 9.27 2.87
C ASN A 96 -27.22 10.42 3.59
N ASP A 97 -26.78 11.67 3.41
CA ASP A 97 -27.47 12.91 3.81
C ASP A 97 -28.30 13.45 2.63
#